data_AF-A0AAU4XU73-F1
#
_entry.id   AF-A0AAU4XU73-F1
#
_cell.length_a   1.000
_cell.length_b   1.000
_cell.length_c   1.000
_cell.angle_alpha   90.00
_cell.angle_beta   90.00
_cell.angle_gamma   90.00
#
_symmetry.space_group_name_H-M   'P 1'
#
loop_
_entity.id
_entity.type
_entity.pdbx_description
1 polymer ?
#
loop_
_entity_poly.entity_id
_entity_poly.type
_entity_poly.pdbx_seq_one_letter_code
_entity_poly.pdbx_strand_id
1 'polypeptide(L)'
;MDQDMIVLARVRLLGANRRVVRGAEGLWIYRLLAQVEPEVYGSKLAYVLVEVSASPLVRELPERRLALLDEAVEVAKALDMSNPYREKVLARALTARQRELEGRPAQPLTPGTPRS
;
A
#
# COMPACT_ATOMS: atom_id res chain seq x y z
N MET A 1 -2.84 -18.98 17.66
CA MET A 1 -4.02 -18.61 16.84
C MET A 1 -3.64 -17.95 15.52
N ASP A 2 -2.37 -17.57 15.30
CA ASP A 2 -1.90 -16.94 14.05
C ASP A 2 -1.48 -17.93 12.94
N GLN A 3 -1.04 -19.14 13.29
CA GLN A 3 -0.52 -20.11 12.32
C GLN A 3 -1.57 -20.66 11.36
N ASP A 4 -2.80 -20.91 11.81
CA ASP A 4 -3.89 -21.38 10.94
C ASP A 4 -4.30 -20.34 9.88
N MET A 5 -4.26 -19.05 10.24
CA MET A 5 -4.53 -17.95 9.30
C MET A 5 -3.41 -17.82 8.26
N ILE A 6 -2.16 -18.05 8.66
CA ILE A 6 -0.99 -18.04 7.77
C ILE A 6 -1.07 -19.21 6.78
N VAL A 7 -1.45 -20.40 7.24
CA VAL A 7 -1.63 -21.58 6.39
C VAL A 7 -2.80 -21.37 5.42
N LEU A 8 -3.92 -20.81 5.87
CA LEU A 8 -5.07 -20.50 5.01
C LEU A 8 -4.71 -19.45 3.95
N ALA A 9 -3.93 -18.43 4.32
CA ALA A 9 -3.44 -17.41 3.40
C ALA A 9 -2.48 -17.99 2.35
N ARG A 10 -1.56 -18.88 2.75
CA ARG A 10 -0.65 -19.58 1.82
C ARG A 10 -1.40 -20.53 0.88
N VAL A 11 -2.37 -21.29 1.39
CA VAL A 11 -3.23 -22.19 0.59
C VAL A 11 -4.07 -21.40 -0.41
N ARG A 12 -4.64 -20.25 -0.03
CA ARG A 12 -5.36 -19.37 -0.96
C ARG A 12 -4.45 -18.72 -1.99
N LEU A 13 -3.21 -18.38 -1.64
CA LEU A 13 -2.23 -17.82 -2.58
C LEU A 13 -1.76 -18.86 -3.62
N LEU A 14 -1.73 -20.14 -3.24
CA LEU A 14 -1.42 -21.27 -4.13
C LEU A 14 -2.62 -21.68 -5.01
N GLY A 15 -3.85 -21.53 -4.51
CA GLY A 15 -5.08 -21.86 -5.25
C GLY A 15 -5.62 -20.76 -6.16
N ALA A 16 -5.37 -19.48 -5.85
CA ALA A 16 -5.84 -18.36 -6.64
C ALA A 16 -4.91 -18.09 -7.82
N ASN A 17 -5.39 -18.44 -9.02
CA ASN A 17 -4.84 -18.00 -10.29
C ASN A 17 -4.43 -16.51 -10.19
N ARG A 18 -3.16 -16.20 -10.51
CA ARG A 18 -2.41 -14.92 -10.31
C ARG A 18 -3.16 -13.60 -10.56
N ARG A 19 -4.34 -13.64 -11.19
CA ARG A 19 -5.18 -12.51 -11.56
C ARG A 19 -6.05 -11.97 -10.42
N VAL A 20 -6.46 -12.78 -9.45
CA VAL A 20 -7.31 -12.32 -8.31
C VAL A 20 -6.50 -11.64 -7.20
N VAL A 21 -5.18 -11.86 -7.15
CA VAL A 21 -4.26 -11.27 -6.15
C VAL A 21 -4.01 -9.76 -6.38
N ARG A 22 -4.75 -9.11 -7.29
CA ARG A 22 -4.73 -7.66 -7.54
C ARG A 22 -5.87 -6.89 -6.84
N GLY A 23 -6.67 -7.56 -6.01
CA GLY A 23 -7.73 -6.95 -5.20
C GLY A 23 -7.36 -6.81 -3.71
N ALA A 24 -8.30 -6.28 -2.92
CA ALA A 24 -8.15 -6.06 -1.47
C ALA A 24 -7.76 -7.35 -0.70
N GLU A 25 -8.20 -8.53 -1.16
CA GLU A 25 -7.84 -9.83 -0.57
C GLU A 25 -6.35 -10.17 -0.73
N GLY A 26 -5.75 -9.86 -1.88
CA GLY A 26 -4.31 -10.08 -2.10
C GLY A 26 -3.46 -9.21 -1.18
N LEU A 27 -3.91 -7.97 -0.94
CA LEU A 27 -3.28 -7.03 -0.02
C LEU A 27 -3.25 -7.56 1.41
N TRP A 28 -4.37 -8.15 1.86
CA TRP A 28 -4.48 -8.72 3.20
C TRP A 28 -3.53 -9.90 3.40
N ILE A 29 -3.35 -10.74 2.38
CA ILE A 29 -2.37 -11.84 2.42
C ILE A 29 -0.94 -11.31 2.53
N TYR A 30 -0.58 -10.30 1.74
CA TYR A 30 0.75 -9.68 1.85
C TYR A 30 0.97 -8.96 3.19
N ARG A 31 -0.07 -8.36 3.78
CA ARG A 31 0.00 -7.78 5.15
C ARG A 31 0.24 -8.86 6.21
N LEU A 32 -0.43 -10.00 6.10
CA LEU A 32 -0.24 -11.10 7.04
C LEU A 32 1.19 -11.68 6.91
N LEU A 33 1.67 -11.87 5.67
CA LEU A 33 3.02 -12.35 5.42
C LEU A 33 4.09 -11.37 5.91
N ALA A 34 3.88 -10.06 5.75
CA ALA A 34 4.79 -9.03 6.24
C ALA A 34 4.83 -8.94 7.77
N GLN A 35 3.80 -9.37 8.49
CA GLN A 35 3.85 -9.47 9.96
C GLN A 35 4.76 -10.61 10.43
N VAL A 36 4.83 -11.70 9.67
CA VAL A 36 5.62 -12.88 10.04
C VAL A 36 7.06 -12.75 9.56
N GLU A 37 7.24 -12.31 8.31
CA GLU A 37 8.55 -12.14 7.67
C GLU A 37 8.61 -10.77 6.96
N PRO A 38 8.73 -9.67 7.72
CA PRO A 38 8.77 -8.31 7.17
C PRO A 38 9.95 -8.09 6.23
N GLU A 39 11.08 -8.74 6.47
CA GLU A 39 12.28 -8.62 5.61
C GLU A 39 12.06 -9.19 4.21
N VAL A 40 11.33 -10.30 4.10
CA VAL A 40 11.09 -11.00 2.83
C VAL A 40 9.90 -10.39 2.09
N TYR A 41 8.81 -10.09 2.81
CA TYR A 41 7.54 -9.71 2.20
C TYR A 41 7.23 -8.21 2.29
N GLY A 42 7.89 -7.45 3.17
CA GLY A 42 7.60 -6.01 3.33
C GLY A 42 7.93 -5.20 2.09
N SER A 43 9.03 -5.48 1.40
CA SER A 43 9.39 -4.81 0.14
C SER A 43 8.38 -5.10 -0.97
N LYS A 44 7.86 -6.33 -1.00
CA LYS A 44 6.83 -6.76 -1.95
C LYS A 44 5.46 -6.19 -1.61
N LEU A 45 5.12 -6.08 -0.32
CA LEU A 45 3.89 -5.44 0.16
C LEU A 45 3.89 -3.95 -0.22
N ALA A 46 4.96 -3.21 0.06
CA ALA A 46 5.11 -1.81 -0.33
C ALA A 46 4.96 -1.62 -1.84
N TYR A 47 5.57 -2.50 -2.64
CA TYR A 47 5.43 -2.48 -4.09
C TYR A 47 3.96 -2.69 -4.53
N VAL A 48 3.29 -3.71 -4.00
CA VAL A 48 1.90 -4.01 -4.35
C VAL A 48 0.96 -2.88 -3.95
N LEU A 49 1.16 -2.25 -2.79
CA LEU A 49 0.38 -1.09 -2.35
C LEU A 49 0.45 0.07 -3.35
N VAL A 50 1.65 0.37 -3.86
CA VAL A 50 1.83 1.40 -4.89
C VAL A 50 1.12 1.03 -6.19
N GLU A 51 1.25 -0.22 -6.65
CA GLU A 51 0.58 -0.67 -7.87
C GLU A 51 -0.96 -0.64 -7.75
N VAL A 52 -1.49 -0.99 -6.57
CA VAL A 52 -2.94 -0.91 -6.31
C VAL A 52 -3.41 0.54 -6.28
N SER A 53 -2.64 1.47 -5.70
CA SER A 53 -2.98 2.91 -5.74
C SER A 53 -3.01 3.51 -7.15
N ALA A 54 -2.26 2.91 -8.09
CA ALA A 54 -2.25 3.29 -9.51
C ALA A 54 -3.31 2.55 -10.34
N SER A 55 -4.03 1.60 -9.73
CA SER A 55 -5.03 0.79 -10.40
C SER A 55 -6.29 1.61 -10.71
N PRO A 56 -6.93 1.40 -11.87
CA PRO A 56 -8.18 2.08 -12.23
C PRO A 56 -9.31 1.87 -11.20
N LEU A 57 -9.26 0.80 -10.41
CA LEU A 57 -10.25 0.47 -9.37
C LEU A 57 -10.36 1.52 -8.26
N VAL A 58 -9.28 2.24 -7.96
CA VAL A 58 -9.24 3.28 -6.92
C VAL A 58 -9.05 4.67 -7.50
N ARG A 59 -9.03 4.80 -8.83
CA ARG A 59 -8.79 6.07 -9.55
C ARG A 59 -9.79 7.16 -9.15
N GLU A 60 -11.03 6.77 -8.90
CA GLU A 60 -12.12 7.68 -8.52
C GLU A 60 -12.17 7.98 -7.01
N LEU A 61 -11.26 7.38 -6.22
CA LEU A 61 -11.22 7.48 -4.77
C LEU A 61 -9.85 8.01 -4.30
N PRO A 62 -9.57 9.32 -4.46
CA PRO A 62 -8.26 9.89 -4.15
C PRO A 62 -7.85 9.71 -2.67
N GLU A 63 -8.81 9.70 -1.75
CA GLU A 63 -8.54 9.43 -0.32
C GLU A 63 -8.03 8.01 -0.08
N ARG A 64 -8.59 7.02 -0.80
CA ARG A 64 -8.16 5.62 -0.71
C ARG A 64 -6.78 5.43 -1.33
N ARG A 65 -6.49 6.12 -2.44
CA ARG A 65 -5.16 6.10 -3.08
C ARG A 65 -4.09 6.63 -2.14
N LEU A 66 -4.37 7.77 -1.50
CA LEU A 66 -3.45 8.36 -0.53
C LEU A 66 -3.22 7.44 0.66
N ALA A 67 -4.28 6.85 1.23
CA ALA A 67 -4.16 5.90 2.33
C ALA A 67 -3.29 4.67 1.98
N LEU A 68 -3.44 4.12 0.76
CA LEU A 68 -2.61 3.01 0.28
C LEU A 68 -1.14 3.42 0.13
N LEU A 69 -0.88 4.65 -0.30
CA LEU A 69 0.47 5.18 -0.48
C LEU A 69 1.14 5.52 0.85
N ASP A 70 0.41 6.11 1.80
CA ASP A 70 0.90 6.32 3.17
C ASP A 70 1.29 4.98 3.80
N GLU A 71 0.45 3.95 3.67
CA GLU A 71 0.79 2.62 4.15
C GLU A 71 2.02 2.02 3.44
N ALA A 72 2.15 2.21 2.12
CA ALA A 72 3.34 1.75 1.39
C ALA A 72 4.63 2.41 1.91
N VAL A 73 4.56 3.69 2.24
CA VAL A 73 5.66 4.45 2.85
C VAL A 73 5.99 3.91 4.23
N GLU A 74 5.00 3.67 5.08
CA GLU A 74 5.22 3.13 6.43
C GLU A 74 5.82 1.72 6.39
N VAL A 75 5.31 0.84 5.53
CA VAL A 75 5.88 -0.50 5.32
C VAL A 75 7.32 -0.40 4.83
N ALA A 76 7.60 0.48 3.86
CA ALA A 76 8.95 0.69 3.34
C ALA A 76 9.91 1.28 4.38
N LYS A 77 9.43 2.15 5.28
CA LYS A 77 10.21 2.70 6.39
C LYS A 77 10.50 1.66 7.46
N ALA A 78 9.55 0.76 7.72
CA ALA A 78 9.67 -0.32 8.68
C ALA A 78 10.61 -1.46 8.23
N LEU A 79 11.00 -1.48 6.95
CA LEU A 79 12.01 -2.42 6.45
C LEU A 79 13.36 -2.17 7.11
N ASP A 80 14.12 -3.25 7.33
CA ASP A 80 15.48 -3.16 7.84
C ASP A 80 16.41 -2.39 6.89
N MET A 81 17.42 -1.71 7.43
CA MET A 81 18.41 -0.96 6.63
C MET A 81 19.25 -1.90 5.74
N SER A 82 19.42 -3.16 6.16
CA SER A 82 20.10 -4.18 5.36
C SER A 82 19.30 -4.63 4.14
N ASN A 83 18.02 -4.25 4.01
CA ASN A 83 17.22 -4.62 2.85
C ASN A 83 17.59 -3.77 1.63
N PRO A 84 18.18 -4.35 0.57
CA PRO A 84 18.64 -3.60 -0.59
C PRO A 84 17.49 -3.00 -1.41
N TYR A 85 16.26 -3.47 -1.20
CA TYR A 85 15.08 -2.95 -1.88
C TYR A 85 14.42 -1.81 -1.13
N ARG A 86 14.77 -1.57 0.15
CA ARG A 86 14.15 -0.55 1.01
C ARG A 86 14.12 0.81 0.36
N GLU A 87 15.28 1.33 -0.05
CA GLU A 87 15.38 2.65 -0.66
C GLU A 87 14.57 2.75 -1.95
N LYS A 88 14.62 1.70 -2.79
CA LYS A 88 13.91 1.67 -4.06
C LYS A 88 12.39 1.67 -3.87
N VAL A 89 11.86 0.88 -2.94
CA VAL A 89 10.42 0.83 -2.68
C VAL A 89 9.94 2.08 -1.95
N LEU A 90 10.75 2.63 -1.03
CA LEU A 90 10.46 3.88 -0.34
C LEU A 90 10.40 5.07 -1.31
N ALA A 91 11.41 5.22 -2.17
CA ALA A 91 11.44 6.28 -3.17
C ALA A 91 10.25 6.20 -4.12
N ARG A 92 9.87 4.98 -4.54
CA ARG A 92 8.70 4.77 -5.41
C ARG A 92 7.39 5.13 -4.71
N ALA A 93 7.22 4.74 -3.45
CA ALA A 93 6.04 5.07 -2.66
C ALA A 93 5.92 6.58 -2.41
N LEU A 94 7.02 7.24 -2.04
CA LEU A 94 7.05 8.70 -1.84
C LEU A 94 6.78 9.46 -3.14
N THR A 95 7.37 9.04 -4.26
CA THR A 95 7.12 9.68 -5.56
C THR A 95 5.66 9.56 -5.97
N ALA A 96 5.06 8.38 -5.79
CA ALA A 96 3.65 8.17 -6.10
C ALA A 96 2.74 8.99 -5.17
N ARG A 97 3.05 9.06 -3.87
CA ARG A 97 2.32 9.89 -2.89
C ARG A 97 2.40 11.37 -3.23
N GLN A 98 3.58 11.86 -3.60
CA GLN A 98 3.80 13.25 -3.97
C GLN A 98 2.97 13.61 -5.21
N ARG A 99 2.99 12.75 -6.24
CA ARG A 99 2.16 12.94 -7.43
C ARG A 99 0.66 12.98 -7.14
N GLU A 100 0.19 12.20 -6.17
CA GLU A 100 -1.21 12.23 -5.74
C GLU A 100 -1.57 13.52 -5.00
N LEU A 101 -0.65 14.05 -4.21
CA LEU A 101 -0.82 15.33 -3.51
C LEU A 101 -0.79 16.51 -4.49
N GLU A 102 0.09 16.46 -5.49
CA GLU A 102 0.21 17.48 -6.54
C GLU A 102 -0.92 17.41 -7.57
N GLY A 103 -1.39 16.20 -7.87
CA GLY A 103 -2.53 15.95 -8.76
C GLY A 103 -3.89 16.25 -8.12
N ARG A 104 -3.95 16.40 -6.78
CA ARG A 104 -5.09 17.05 -6.14
C ARG A 104 -4.99 18.53 -6.49
N PRO A 105 -5.97 19.13 -7.22
CA PRO A 105 -6.07 20.57 -7.20
C PRO A 105 -6.18 20.97 -5.73
N ALA A 106 -5.31 21.88 -5.29
CA ALA A 106 -5.42 22.48 -3.98
C ALA A 106 -6.87 22.92 -3.84
N GLN A 107 -7.65 22.20 -3.02
CA GLN A 107 -8.96 22.70 -2.64
C GLN A 107 -8.65 24.05 -2.00
N PRO A 108 -9.12 25.17 -2.57
CA PRO A 108 -8.97 26.43 -1.88
C PRO A 108 -9.74 26.21 -0.58
N LEU A 109 -9.01 26.19 0.53
CA LEU A 109 -9.58 26.41 1.84
C LEU A 109 -10.29 27.75 1.70
N THR A 110 -11.60 27.72 1.42
CA THR A 110 -12.41 28.93 1.47
C THR A 110 -12.29 29.40 2.91
N PRO A 111 -11.69 30.57 3.18
CA PRO A 111 -11.76 31.12 4.51
C PRO A 111 -13.24 31.39 4.76
N GLY A 112 -13.86 30.54 5.59
CA GLY A 112 -15.22 30.71 6.04
C GLY A 112 -15.33 32.11 6.63
N THR A 113 -16.09 32.96 5.96
CA THR A 113 -16.42 34.31 6.35
C THR A 113 -16.91 34.30 7.80
N PRO A 114 -16.35 35.14 8.70
CA PRO A 114 -16.94 35.28 10.01
C PRO A 114 -18.30 35.97 9.81
N ARG A 115 -19.37 35.29 10.22
CA ARG A 115 -20.69 35.89 10.35
C ARG A 115 -20.88 36.29 11.81
N SER A 116 -21.15 37.58 11.97
CA SER A 116 -21.68 38.29 13.16
C SER A 116 -20.66 38.71 14.23
#